data_AF-A0A7S2ADS8-F1
#
_entry.id   AF-A0A7S2ADS8-F1
#
_cell.length_a   1.000
_cell.length_b   1.000
_cell.length_c   1.000
_cell.angle_alpha   90.00
_cell.angle_beta   90.00
_cell.angle_gamma   90.00
#
_symmetry.space_group_name_H-M   'P 1'
#
loop_
_entity.id
_entity.type
_entity.pdbx_description
1 polymer ?
#
loop_
_entity_poly.entity_id
_entity_poly.type
_entity_poly.pdbx_seq_one_letter_code
_entity_poly.pdbx_strand_id
1 'polypeptide(L)'
;YDGLCVHKIPQLPVLRDFSIGVITGPSGSGKSTLARHLFGPSPLVLWTQDSAVLSHFDSLASAREFCDAVGLDLNVAMRPYGALSSGEQWRADLARILQKAAATDRSGAANQDVQPLVL
;
A
#
# COMPACT_ATOMS: atom_id res chain seq x y z
N TYR A 1 19.42 -20.32 31.40
CA TYR A 1 18.83 -19.51 30.33
C TYR A 1 17.58 -18.88 30.93
N ASP A 2 17.62 -17.59 31.21
CA ASP A 2 16.54 -16.80 31.84
C ASP A 2 15.45 -16.38 30.83
N GLY A 3 15.61 -16.72 29.54
CA GLY A 3 14.57 -16.59 28.52
C GLY A 3 14.27 -15.15 28.09
N LEU A 4 15.09 -14.20 28.52
CA LEU A 4 14.84 -12.78 28.33
C LEU A 4 15.38 -12.34 26.96
N CYS A 5 14.47 -12.06 26.02
CA CYS A 5 14.81 -11.59 24.67
C CYS A 5 14.46 -10.10 24.56
N VAL A 6 15.48 -9.22 24.61
CA VAL A 6 15.31 -7.78 24.43
C VAL A 6 15.59 -7.41 22.98
N HIS A 7 14.58 -6.91 22.26
CA HIS A 7 14.74 -6.38 20.91
C HIS A 7 14.70 -4.86 20.94
N LYS A 8 15.86 -4.21 20.77
CA LYS A 8 15.95 -2.74 20.66
C LYS A 8 15.66 -2.32 19.23
N ILE A 9 14.68 -1.44 19.05
CA ILE A 9 14.31 -0.91 17.75
C ILE A 9 15.42 0.07 17.29
N PRO A 10 16.03 -0.14 16.11
CA PRO A 10 17.05 0.76 15.61
C PRO A 10 16.43 2.12 15.27
N GLN A 11 17.17 3.20 15.58
CA GLN A 11 16.84 4.52 15.06
C GLN A 11 17.27 4.58 13.59
N LEU A 12 16.34 4.96 12.71
CA LEU A 12 16.65 5.19 11.30
C LEU A 12 17.37 6.54 11.15
N PRO A 13 18.36 6.64 10.23
CA PRO A 13 18.94 7.92 9.89
C PRO A 13 17.90 8.85 9.26
N VAL A 14 18.16 10.16 9.27
CA VAL A 14 17.34 11.12 8.52
C VAL A 14 17.40 10.76 7.04
N LEU A 15 16.26 10.34 6.49
CA LEU A 15 16.14 9.95 5.10
C LEU A 15 15.97 11.21 4.22
N ARG A 16 16.49 11.15 3.00
CA ARG A 16 16.18 12.15 1.96
C ARG A 16 14.73 11.99 1.51
N ASP A 17 14.20 12.99 0.80
CA ASP A 17 12.82 13.01 0.27
C ASP A 17 12.38 11.68 -0.36
N PHE A 18 13.27 11.02 -1.09
CA PHE A 18 13.09 9.65 -1.56
C PHE A 18 14.27 8.76 -1.17
N SER A 19 14.00 7.65 -0.47
CA SER A 19 14.99 6.66 -0.05
C SER A 19 14.39 5.25 -0.10
N ILE A 20 15.18 4.25 -0.53
CA ILE A 20 14.77 2.84 -0.53
C ILE A 20 15.61 2.10 0.51
N GLY A 21 14.96 1.36 1.41
CA GLY A 21 15.59 0.53 2.43
C GLY A 21 15.01 -0.88 2.44
N VAL A 22 15.79 -1.84 2.96
CA VAL A 22 15.39 -3.25 3.04
C VAL A 22 15.54 -3.76 4.47
N ILE A 23 14.47 -4.34 5.03
CA ILE A 23 14.50 -5.06 6.30
C ILE A 23 14.63 -6.56 6.00
N THR A 24 15.76 -7.16 6.37
CA THR A 24 16.05 -8.59 6.11
C THR A 24 16.33 -9.37 7.39
N GLY A 25 16.13 -10.68 7.35
CA GLY A 25 16.38 -11.60 8.47
C GLY A 25 15.52 -12.88 8.45
N PRO A 26 15.88 -13.91 9.24
CA PRO A 26 15.17 -15.20 9.28
C PRO A 26 13.68 -15.09 9.60
N SER A 27 12.88 -16.10 9.27
CA SER A 27 11.46 -16.14 9.68
C SER A 27 11.34 -16.05 11.21
N GLY A 28 10.34 -15.32 11.71
CA GLY A 28 10.15 -15.11 13.15
C GLY A 28 11.05 -14.04 13.79
N SER A 29 11.99 -13.41 13.07
CA SER A 29 12.90 -12.39 13.62
C SER A 29 12.27 -11.01 13.93
N GLY A 30 10.94 -10.89 13.86
CA GLY A 30 10.24 -9.64 14.16
C GLY A 30 10.18 -8.61 13.04
N LYS A 31 10.55 -8.94 11.78
CA LYS A 31 10.55 -8.01 10.63
C LYS A 31 9.22 -7.25 10.45
N SER A 32 8.10 -7.97 10.43
CA SER A 32 6.78 -7.37 10.25
C SER A 32 6.37 -6.54 11.46
N THR A 33 6.82 -6.90 12.66
CA THR A 33 6.62 -6.12 13.89
C THR A 33 7.40 -4.82 13.84
N LEU A 34 8.66 -4.87 13.43
CA LEU A 34 9.52 -3.70 13.26
C LEU A 34 8.97 -2.76 12.17
N ALA A 35 8.63 -3.29 10.99
CA ALA A 35 8.04 -2.50 9.91
C ALA A 35 6.74 -1.80 10.35
N ARG A 36 5.87 -2.53 11.08
CA ARG A 36 4.63 -1.96 11.62
C ARG A 36 4.88 -0.88 12.67
N HIS A 37 5.89 -1.05 13.51
CA HIS A 37 6.26 -0.04 14.50
C HIS A 37 6.81 1.24 13.85
N LEU A 38 7.62 1.11 12.79
CA LEU A 38 8.25 2.25 12.12
C LEU A 38 7.31 2.99 11.15
N PHE A 39 6.47 2.27 10.40
CA PHE A 39 5.67 2.82 9.31
C PHE A 39 4.15 2.74 9.55
N GLY A 40 3.74 2.18 10.69
CA GLY A 40 2.32 1.92 10.97
C GLY A 40 1.78 0.64 10.31
N PRO A 41 0.48 0.38 10.45
CA PRO A 41 -0.16 -0.79 9.86
C PRO A 41 -0.17 -0.70 8.33
N SER A 42 -0.10 -1.88 7.68
CA SER A 42 -0.34 -1.96 6.23
C SER A 42 -1.72 -1.38 5.91
N PRO A 43 -1.87 -0.63 4.81
CA PRO A 43 -3.17 -0.16 4.37
C PRO A 43 -4.14 -1.35 4.23
N LEU A 44 -5.34 -1.21 4.77
CA LEU A 44 -6.38 -2.20 4.64
C LEU A 44 -7.22 -1.90 3.38
N VAL A 45 -7.40 -2.91 2.54
CA VAL A 45 -8.35 -2.87 1.43
C VAL A 45 -9.58 -3.68 1.83
N LEU A 46 -10.74 -3.05 1.71
CA LEU A 46 -12.02 -3.70 1.97
C LEU A 46 -12.62 -4.10 0.63
N TRP A 47 -12.97 -5.38 0.53
CA TRP A 47 -13.60 -5.97 -0.64
C TRP A 47 -15.03 -6.36 -0.28
N THR A 48 -15.99 -5.86 -1.04
CA THR A 48 -17.39 -6.28 -0.94
C THR A 48 -17.51 -7.69 -1.50
N GLN A 49 -18.15 -8.57 -0.73
CA GLN A 49 -18.38 -9.96 -1.13
C GLN A 49 -19.15 -10.01 -2.46
N ASP A 50 -18.79 -10.99 -3.30
CA ASP A 50 -19.40 -11.26 -4.61
C ASP A 50 -19.34 -10.10 -5.64
N SER A 51 -18.69 -8.99 -5.29
CA SER A 51 -18.46 -7.86 -6.19
C SER A 51 -17.11 -8.01 -6.90
N ALA A 52 -17.09 -7.71 -8.20
CA ALA A 52 -15.86 -7.75 -9.00
C ALA A 52 -14.79 -6.83 -8.42
N VAL A 53 -13.51 -7.23 -8.49
CA VAL A 53 -12.39 -6.39 -8.05
C VAL A 53 -12.42 -5.01 -8.72
N LEU A 54 -12.68 -4.96 -10.03
CA LEU A 54 -12.73 -3.70 -10.79
C LEU A 54 -13.83 -2.74 -10.33
N SER A 55 -14.92 -3.22 -9.71
CA SER A 55 -16.03 -2.35 -9.28
C SER A 55 -15.65 -1.49 -8.07
N HIS A 56 -14.52 -1.79 -7.43
CA HIS A 56 -14.05 -1.05 -6.28
C HIS A 56 -13.21 0.17 -6.67
N PHE A 57 -12.87 0.34 -7.94
CA PHE A 57 -12.10 1.49 -8.46
C PHE A 57 -13.03 2.63 -8.85
N ASP A 58 -12.51 3.86 -8.81
CA ASP A 58 -13.30 5.08 -9.05
C ASP A 58 -13.92 5.14 -10.46
N SER A 59 -13.31 4.48 -11.44
CA SER A 59 -13.84 4.29 -12.80
C SER A 59 -13.19 3.09 -13.48
N LEU A 60 -13.76 2.62 -14.59
CA LEU A 60 -13.15 1.56 -15.40
C LEU A 60 -11.77 1.96 -15.96
N ALA A 61 -11.60 3.22 -16.35
CA ALA A 61 -10.32 3.73 -16.81
C ALA A 61 -9.25 3.63 -15.71
N SER A 62 -9.63 4.02 -14.49
CA SER A 62 -8.74 3.91 -13.33
C SER A 62 -8.47 2.46 -12.93
N ALA A 63 -9.49 1.59 -12.98
CA ALA A 63 -9.31 0.16 -12.77
C ALA A 63 -8.27 -0.42 -13.74
N ARG A 64 -8.36 -0.07 -15.03
CA ARG A 64 -7.42 -0.52 -16.05
C ARG A 64 -6.00 -0.02 -15.78
N GLU A 65 -5.85 1.29 -15.54
CA GLU A 65 -4.56 1.92 -15.24
C GLU A 65 -3.82 1.21 -14.09
N PHE A 66 -4.49 1.04 -12.94
CA PHE A 66 -3.84 0.48 -11.75
C PHE A 66 -3.69 -1.04 -11.80
N CYS A 67 -4.60 -1.76 -12.45
CA CYS A 67 -4.44 -3.20 -12.68
C CYS A 67 -3.27 -3.48 -13.63
N ASP A 68 -3.13 -2.70 -14.71
CA ASP A 68 -1.99 -2.83 -15.65
C ASP A 68 -0.66 -2.53 -14.93
N ALA A 69 -0.63 -1.50 -14.07
CA ALA A 69 0.57 -1.14 -13.30
C ALA A 69 1.10 -2.26 -12.37
N VAL A 70 0.22 -3.15 -11.91
CA VAL A 70 0.60 -4.29 -11.04
C VAL A 70 0.61 -5.64 -11.77
N GLY A 71 0.32 -5.64 -13.08
CA GLY A 71 0.21 -6.85 -13.89
C GLY A 71 -0.96 -7.76 -13.51
N LEU A 72 -2.09 -7.18 -13.11
CA LEU A 72 -3.34 -7.91 -12.88
C LEU A 72 -4.21 -7.84 -14.14
N ASP A 73 -4.46 -8.97 -14.79
CA ASP A 73 -5.31 -9.01 -15.99
C ASP A 73 -6.73 -8.53 -15.68
N LEU A 74 -7.31 -7.73 -16.57
CA LEU A 74 -8.63 -7.15 -16.35
C LEU A 74 -9.74 -8.21 -16.28
N ASN A 75 -9.61 -9.34 -16.99
CA ASN A 75 -10.54 -10.47 -16.88
C ASN A 75 -10.45 -11.14 -15.51
N VAL A 76 -9.27 -11.18 -14.91
CA VAL A 76 -9.13 -11.61 -13.50
C VAL A 76 -9.80 -10.60 -12.58
N ALA A 77 -9.64 -9.30 -12.83
CA ALA A 77 -10.27 -8.24 -12.04
C ALA A 77 -11.81 -8.16 -12.20
N MET A 78 -12.39 -8.82 -13.21
CA MET A 78 -13.86 -9.01 -13.32
C MET A 78 -14.41 -10.00 -12.30
N ARG A 79 -13.57 -10.81 -11.66
CA ARG A 79 -13.99 -11.83 -10.69
C ARG A 79 -14.09 -11.24 -9.28
N PRO A 80 -14.94 -11.81 -8.40
CA PRO A 80 -14.96 -11.42 -6.99
C PRO A 80 -13.62 -11.73 -6.30
N TYR A 81 -13.19 -10.85 -5.38
CA TYR A 81 -11.88 -10.96 -4.70
C TYR A 81 -11.60 -12.34 -4.11
N GLY A 82 -12.60 -12.96 -3.46
CA GLY A 82 -12.47 -14.29 -2.84
C GLY A 82 -12.21 -15.43 -3.84
N ALA A 83 -12.46 -15.23 -5.13
CA ALA A 83 -12.18 -16.22 -6.18
C ALA A 83 -10.74 -16.15 -6.71
N LEU A 84 -9.98 -15.09 -6.40
CA LEU A 84 -8.61 -14.89 -6.87
C LEU A 84 -7.64 -15.81 -6.11
N SER A 85 -6.56 -16.22 -6.76
CA SER A 85 -5.41 -16.85 -6.11
C SER A 85 -4.70 -15.88 -5.15
N SER A 86 -3.89 -16.38 -4.22
CA SER A 86 -3.16 -15.50 -3.28
C SER A 86 -2.29 -14.44 -3.97
N GLY A 87 -1.68 -14.78 -5.12
CA GLY A 87 -0.88 -13.81 -5.88
C GLY A 87 -1.71 -12.78 -6.63
N GLU A 88 -2.88 -13.17 -7.15
CA GLU A 88 -3.84 -12.22 -7.76
C GLU A 88 -4.46 -11.31 -6.69
N GLN A 89 -4.82 -11.86 -5.52
CA GLN A 89 -5.30 -11.11 -4.37
C GLN A 89 -4.29 -10.02 -3.94
N TRP A 90 -3.02 -10.39 -3.78
CA TRP A 90 -1.96 -9.44 -3.45
C TRP A 90 -1.83 -8.30 -4.49
N ARG A 91 -1.91 -8.64 -5.78
CA ARG A 91 -1.89 -7.63 -6.85
C ARG A 91 -3.13 -6.73 -6.82
N ALA A 92 -4.31 -7.29 -6.58
CA ALA A 92 -5.55 -6.52 -6.44
C ALA A 92 -5.47 -5.53 -5.25
N ASP A 93 -4.95 -6.00 -4.11
CA ASP A 93 -4.70 -5.13 -2.94
C ASP A 93 -3.73 -4.00 -3.30
N LEU A 94 -2.59 -4.33 -3.92
CA LEU A 94 -1.59 -3.33 -4.32
C LEU A 94 -2.18 -2.29 -5.30
N ALA A 95 -2.92 -2.72 -6.33
CA ALA A 95 -3.56 -1.82 -7.27
C ALA A 95 -4.48 -0.82 -6.56
N ARG A 96 -5.26 -1.30 -5.58
CA ARG A 96 -6.19 -0.43 -4.84
C ARG A 96 -5.46 0.52 -3.89
N ILE A 97 -4.36 0.09 -3.29
CA ILE A 97 -3.49 0.95 -2.47
C ILE A 97 -2.87 2.07 -3.32
N LEU A 98 -2.36 1.74 -4.51
CA LEU A 98 -1.79 2.73 -5.44
C LEU A 98 -2.83 3.76 -5.88
N GLN A 99 -4.05 3.34 -6.20
CA GLN A 99 -5.13 4.28 -6.54
C GLN A 99 -5.42 5.27 -5.39
N LYS A 100 -5.50 4.78 -4.15
CA LYS A 100 -5.75 5.64 -2.98
C LYS A 100 -4.60 6.62 -2.74
N ALA A 101 -3.36 6.17 -2.91
CA ALA A 101 -2.19 7.03 -2.78
C ALA A 101 -2.18 8.13 -3.85
N ALA A 102 -2.46 7.78 -5.11
CA ALA A 102 -2.53 8.74 -6.23
C ALA A 102 -3.64 9.79 -6.04
N ALA A 103 -4.80 9.40 -5.49
CA ALA A 103 -5.88 10.33 -5.15
C ALA A 103 -5.49 11.30 -4.01
N THR A 104 -4.66 10.84 -3.06
CA THR A 104 -4.20 11.64 -1.91
C THR A 104 -3.19 12.69 -2.36
N ASP A 105 -2.24 12.32 -3.22
CA ASP A 105 -1.25 13.24 -3.78
C ASP A 105 -1.91 14.36 -4.61
N ARG A 106 -2.89 14.01 -5.44
CA ARG A 106 -3.64 14.97 -6.26
C ARG A 106 -4.47 15.95 -5.42
N SER A 107 -4.97 15.52 -4.27
CA SER A 107 -5.69 16.38 -3.32
C SER A 107 -4.75 17.30 -2.53
N GLY A 108 -3.53 16.85 -2.24
CA GLY A 108 -2.49 17.66 -1.57
C GLY A 108 -1.91 18.75 -2.49
N ALA A 109 -1.75 18.45 -3.78
CA ALA A 109 -1.30 19.42 -4.78
C ALA A 109 -2.30 20.57 -5.00
N ALA A 110 -3.61 20.30 -4.92
CA ALA A 110 -4.66 21.32 -5.07
C ALA A 110 -4.70 22.37 -3.93
N ASN A 111 -3.99 22.14 -2.83
CA ASN A 111 -3.98 23.03 -1.66
C ASN A 111 -2.71 23.90 -1.55
N GLN A 112 -1.85 23.92 -2.59
CA GLN A 112 -0.60 24.69 -2.61
C GLN A 112 -0.66 26.00 -3.41
N ASP A 113 -1.82 26.37 -3.98
CA ASP A 113 -2.00 27.59 -4.80
C ASP A 113 -2.48 28.84 -4.02
N VAL A 114 -2.33 28.88 -2.70
CA VAL A 114 -2.56 30.12 -1.92
C VAL A 114 -1.23 30.59 -1.32
N GLN A 115 -0.45 31.30 -2.13
CA GLN A 115 0.61 32.16 -1.64
C GLN A 115 -0.04 33.35 -0.90
N PRO A 116 0.19 33.57 0.41
CA PRO A 116 -0.19 34.83 1.02
C PRO A 116 0.74 35.92 0.46
N LEU A 117 0.15 36.93 -0.18
CA LEU A 117 0.81 38.17 -0.54
C LEU A 117 1.28 38.84 0.76
N VAL A 118 2.58 38.75 1.06
CA VAL A 118 3.19 39.51 2.15
C VAL A 118 3.47 40.90 1.59
N LEU A 119 2.71 41.90 2.07
CA LEU A 119 3.03 43.33 1.96
C LEU A 119 4.11 43.71 2.96
#